data_AF-A0A7W1B9C2-F1
#
_entry.id   AF-A0A7W1B9C2-F1
#
_cell.length_a   1.000
_cell.length_b   1.000
_cell.length_c   1.000
_cell.angle_alpha   90.00
_cell.angle_beta   90.00
_cell.angle_gamma   90.00
#
_symmetry.space_group_name_H-M   'P 1'
#
loop_
_entity.id
_entity.type
_entity.pdbx_description
1 polymer ?
#
loop_
_entity_poly.entity_id
_entity_poly.type
_entity_poly.pdbx_seq_one_letter_code
_entity_poly.pdbx_strand_id
1 'polypeptide(L)'
;EGLRAVNLGPNTPVPAMQQAFAFHQPRLVWISASSVLAPERAAEIANWLVSLPTSTLAVVGGRECGPILAAQPSVRHLRSMGELAVLAAELRA
;
A
#
# COMPACT_ATOMS: atom_id res chain seq x y z
N GLU A 1 -19.50 -5.93 6.90
CA GLU A 1 -18.44 -6.63 7.66
C GLU A 1 -17.48 -7.33 6.68
N GLY A 2 -16.17 -7.41 6.93
CA GLY A 2 -15.34 -8.20 6.00
C GLY A 2 -13.81 -8.20 6.09
N LEU A 3 -13.14 -7.19 6.64
CA LEU A 3 -11.67 -7.21 6.84
C LEU A 3 -11.31 -6.51 8.15
N ARG A 4 -10.33 -7.04 8.88
CA ARG A 4 -9.73 -6.35 10.04
C ARG A 4 -8.68 -5.37 9.53
N ALA A 5 -9.04 -4.09 9.47
CA ALA A 5 -8.11 -3.05 9.08
C ALA A 5 -7.18 -2.67 10.24
N VAL A 6 -5.89 -2.50 9.93
CA VAL A 6 -4.90 -1.88 10.81
C VAL A 6 -4.44 -0.60 10.13
N ASN A 7 -4.74 0.55 10.73
CA ASN A 7 -4.30 1.84 10.22
C ASN A 7 -3.07 2.29 11.00
N LEU A 8 -1.94 2.48 10.30
CA LEU A 8 -0.68 2.90 10.92
C LEU A 8 -0.58 4.42 11.10
N GLY A 9 -1.53 5.17 10.53
CA GLY A 9 -1.54 6.63 10.58
C GLY A 9 -0.68 7.30 9.51
N PRO A 10 -0.70 8.64 9.48
CA PRO A 10 0.05 9.42 8.50
C PRO A 10 1.56 9.37 8.75
N ASN A 11 2.35 9.58 7.70
CA ASN A 11 3.81 9.69 7.79
C ASN A 11 4.52 8.51 8.46
N THR A 12 3.93 7.32 8.42
CA THR A 12 4.52 6.10 9.00
C THR A 12 5.83 5.75 8.27
N PRO A 13 6.98 5.68 8.95
CA PRO A 13 8.26 5.35 8.32
C PRO A 13 8.29 3.88 7.87
N VAL A 14 9.02 3.55 6.79
CA VAL A 14 9.09 2.18 6.23
C VAL A 14 9.49 1.12 7.28
N PRO A 15 10.45 1.36 8.18
CA PRO A 15 10.76 0.42 9.26
C PRO A 15 9.55 0.08 10.16
N ALA A 16 8.71 1.06 10.49
CA ALA A 16 7.50 0.80 11.27
C ALA A 16 6.44 0.03 10.46
N MET A 17 6.34 0.30 9.16
CA MET A 17 5.46 -0.47 8.26
C MET A 17 5.92 -1.92 8.12
N GLN A 18 7.24 -2.17 8.04
CA GLN A 18 7.82 -3.50 8.03
C GLN A 18 7.54 -4.28 9.32
N GLN A 19 7.67 -3.63 10.48
CA GLN A 19 7.34 -4.22 11.78
C GLN A 19 5.85 -4.59 11.87
N ALA A 20 4.97 -3.68 11.46
CA ALA A 20 3.53 -3.94 11.43
C ALA A 20 3.18 -5.08 10.46
N PHE A 21 3.82 -5.13 9.30
CA PHE A 21 3.66 -6.22 8.33
C PHE A 21 4.08 -7.57 8.93
N ALA A 22 5.25 -7.63 9.57
CA ALA A 22 5.75 -8.85 10.21
C ALA A 22 4.83 -9.33 11.33
N PHE A 23 4.28 -8.41 12.14
CA PHE A 23 3.40 -8.74 13.25
C PHE A 23 1.99 -9.17 12.80
N HIS A 24 1.40 -8.46 11.85
CA HIS A 24 0.01 -8.71 11.43
C HIS A 24 -0.13 -9.72 10.29
N GLN A 25 0.96 -9.98 9.54
CA GLN A 25 0.97 -10.85 8.36
C GLN A 25 -0.22 -10.58 7.41
N PRO A 26 -0.42 -9.32 6.98
CA PRO A 26 -1.62 -8.95 6.24
C PRO A 26 -1.63 -9.54 4.83
N ARG A 27 -2.83 -9.89 4.34
CA ARG A 27 -3.05 -10.30 2.93
C ARG A 27 -3.06 -9.12 1.96
N LEU A 28 -3.23 -7.89 2.45
CA LEU A 28 -3.29 -6.67 1.67
C LEU A 28 -2.57 -5.53 2.41
N VAL A 29 -1.70 -4.82 1.68
CA VAL A 29 -1.07 -3.58 2.12
C VAL A 29 -1.56 -2.46 1.20
N TRP A 30 -2.12 -1.41 1.79
CA TRP A 30 -2.58 -0.23 1.06
C TRP A 30 -1.84 1.03 1.53
N ILE A 31 -1.20 1.72 0.59
CA ILE A 31 -0.56 3.02 0.81
C ILE A 31 -1.40 4.12 0.18
N SER A 32 -1.77 5.11 0.99
CA SER A 32 -2.46 6.32 0.54
C SER A 32 -1.47 7.49 0.52
N ALA A 33 -1.26 8.08 -0.66
CA ALA A 33 -0.45 9.28 -0.85
C ALA A 33 -1.35 10.46 -1.24
N SER A 34 -1.53 11.39 -0.30
CA SER A 34 -2.40 12.57 -0.47
C SER A 34 -1.65 13.90 -0.42
N SER A 35 -0.33 13.85 -0.19
CA SER A 35 0.62 14.98 -0.17
C SER A 35 1.88 14.61 -0.95
N VAL A 36 2.60 15.62 -1.44
CA VAL A 36 3.77 15.44 -2.29
C VAL A 36 4.83 14.63 -1.54
N LEU A 37 5.26 13.53 -2.14
CA LEU A 37 6.34 12.69 -1.63
C LEU A 37 7.67 13.09 -2.25
N ALA A 38 8.69 13.24 -1.42
CA ALA A 38 10.07 13.34 -1.90
C ALA A 38 10.42 12.08 -2.73
N PRO A 39 11.15 12.20 -3.85
CA PRO A 39 11.49 11.07 -4.71
C PRO A 39 12.14 9.90 -3.98
N GLU A 40 13.04 10.19 -3.03
CA GLU A 40 13.75 9.19 -2.23
C GLU A 40 12.77 8.39 -1.37
N ARG A 41 11.81 9.10 -0.77
CA ARG A 41 10.76 8.47 0.06
C ARG A 41 9.81 7.64 -0.80
N ALA A 42 9.46 8.12 -1.98
CA ALA A 42 8.62 7.37 -2.91
C ALA A 42 9.31 6.08 -3.38
N ALA A 43 10.60 6.16 -3.71
CA ALA A 43 11.41 5.00 -4.08
C ALA A 43 11.56 4.00 -2.93
N GLU A 44 11.80 4.47 -1.70
CA GLU A 44 11.86 3.62 -0.50
C GLU A 44 10.55 2.83 -0.29
N ILE A 45 9.40 3.50 -0.41
CA ILE A 45 8.07 2.88 -0.31
C ILE A 45 7.87 1.89 -1.46
N ALA A 46 8.16 2.28 -2.70
CA ALA A 46 8.00 1.42 -3.88
C ALA A 46 8.83 0.13 -3.77
N ASN A 47 10.11 0.26 -3.38
CA ASN A 47 11.02 -0.86 -3.17
C ASN A 47 10.53 -1.82 -2.08
N TRP A 48 9.98 -1.28 -1.00
CA TRP A 48 9.39 -2.12 0.03
C TRP A 48 8.14 -2.86 -0.49
N LEU A 49 7.22 -2.18 -1.19
CA LEU A 49 6.00 -2.80 -1.72
C LEU A 49 6.29 -3.96 -2.67
N VAL A 50 7.34 -3.88 -3.49
CA VAL A 50 7.73 -4.96 -4.41
C VAL A 50 8.49 -6.10 -3.74
N SER A 51 9.06 -5.84 -2.57
CA SER A 51 9.72 -6.86 -1.75
C SER A 51 8.74 -7.72 -0.96
N LEU A 52 7.46 -7.35 -0.93
CA LEU A 52 6.43 -8.10 -0.22
C LEU A 52 6.25 -9.48 -0.85
N PRO A 53 5.92 -10.51 -0.06
CA PRO A 53 5.63 -11.84 -0.59
C PRO A 53 4.52 -11.79 -1.65
N THR A 54 4.58 -12.67 -2.65
CA THR A 54 3.56 -12.76 -3.71
C THR A 54 2.16 -13.09 -3.20
N SER A 55 2.05 -13.62 -1.97
CA SER A 55 0.78 -13.84 -1.27
C SER A 55 0.16 -12.54 -0.70
N THR A 56 0.91 -11.44 -0.70
CA THR A 56 0.45 -10.12 -0.23
C THR A 56 0.11 -9.24 -1.40
N LEU A 57 -1.10 -8.69 -1.39
CA LEU A 57 -1.52 -7.72 -2.38
C LEU A 57 -1.09 -6.31 -1.98
N ALA A 58 -0.12 -5.75 -2.70
CA ALA A 58 0.34 -4.37 -2.55
C ALA A 58 -0.48 -3.42 -3.44
N VAL A 59 -1.11 -2.41 -2.85
CA VAL A 59 -1.85 -1.38 -3.59
C VAL A 59 -1.49 0.02 -3.15
N VAL A 60 -1.49 0.95 -4.11
CA VAL A 60 -1.34 2.39 -3.86
C VAL A 60 -2.57 3.13 -4.33
N GLY A 61 -2.88 4.23 -3.66
CA GLY A 61 -3.91 5.15 -4.10
C GLY A 61 -3.67 6.56 -3.57
N GLY A 62 -4.61 7.45 -3.89
CA GLY A 62 -4.51 8.86 -3.54
C GLY A 62 -3.92 9.71 -4.66
N ARG A 63 -4.17 11.02 -4.56
CA ARG A 63 -3.85 12.00 -5.61
C ARG A 63 -2.35 12.18 -5.88
N GLU A 64 -1.50 11.92 -4.88
CA GLU A 64 -0.05 12.12 -4.96
C GLU A 64 0.74 10.81 -5.05
N CYS A 65 0.13 9.73 -5.56
CA CYS A 65 0.82 8.44 -5.71
C CYS A 65 1.75 8.35 -6.94
N GLY A 66 1.74 9.37 -7.80
CA GLY A 66 2.53 9.42 -9.04
C GLY A 66 4.01 9.09 -8.86
N PRO A 67 4.73 9.68 -7.88
CA PRO A 67 6.12 9.35 -7.62
C PRO A 67 6.37 7.86 -7.27
N ILE A 68 5.45 7.22 -6.54
CA ILE A 68 5.56 5.79 -6.19
C ILE A 68 5.40 4.94 -7.45
N LEU A 69 4.41 5.27 -8.29
CA LEU A 69 4.16 4.56 -9.54
C LEU A 69 5.26 4.79 -10.58
N ALA A 70 5.90 5.96 -10.57
CA ALA A 70 7.05 6.24 -11.42
C ALA A 70 8.28 5.42 -10.99
N ALA A 71 8.49 5.27 -9.67
CA ALA A 71 9.57 4.43 -9.13
C ALA A 71 9.31 2.93 -9.37
N GLN A 72 8.05 2.49 -9.31
CA GLN A 72 7.67 1.13 -9.69
C GLN A 72 6.28 1.06 -10.36
N PRO A 73 6.23 0.88 -11.69
CA PRO A 73 4.97 0.75 -12.43
C PRO A 73 4.19 -0.55 -12.17
N SER A 74 4.84 -1.59 -11.63
CA SER A 74 4.19 -2.87 -11.32
C SER A 74 3.32 -2.85 -10.07
N VAL A 75 3.42 -1.79 -9.24
CA VAL A 75 2.56 -1.64 -8.07
C VAL A 75 1.13 -1.31 -8.53
N ARG A 76 0.15 -2.06 -8.03
CA ARG A 76 -1.25 -1.89 -8.43
C ARG A 76 -1.79 -0.56 -7.90
N HIS A 77 -2.27 0.29 -8.81
CA HIS A 77 -2.93 1.55 -8.49
C HIS A 77 -4.45 1.36 -8.39
N LEU A 78 -5.04 1.88 -7.31
CA LEU A 78 -6.48 2.02 -7.15
C LEU A 78 -6.87 3.49 -7.20
N ARG A 79 -7.80 3.83 -8.11
CA ARG A 79 -8.20 5.22 -8.38
C ARG A 79 -9.34 5.70 -7.49
N SER A 80 -10.03 4.78 -6.83
CA SER A 80 -11.18 5.10 -5.97
C SER A 80 -11.32 4.13 -4.81
N MET A 81 -12.05 4.55 -3.79
CA MET A 81 -12.47 3.67 -2.68
C MET A 81 -13.38 2.53 -3.16
N GLY A 82 -14.12 2.73 -4.26
CA GLY A 82 -14.96 1.69 -4.86
C GLY A 82 -14.12 0.52 -5.39
N GLU A 83 -13.01 0.82 -6.08
CA GLU A 83 -12.08 -0.21 -6.56
C GLU A 83 -11.44 -0.99 -5.39
N LEU A 84 -11.09 -0.30 -4.30
CA LEU A 84 -10.59 -0.95 -3.09
C LEU A 84 -11.65 -1.87 -2.46
N ALA A 85 -12.91 -1.45 -2.44
CA ALA A 85 -13.99 -2.27 -1.89
C ALA A 85 -14.24 -3.55 -2.71
N VAL A 86 -14.20 -3.45 -4.04
CA VAL A 86 -14.30 -4.62 -4.95
C VAL A 86 -13.13 -5.57 -4.70
N LEU A 87 -11.91 -5.05 -4.65
CA LEU A 87 -10.71 -5.84 -4.38
C LEU A 87 -10.75 -6.53 -3.01
N ALA A 88 -11.20 -5.82 -1.98
CA ALA A 88 -11.39 -6.39 -0.66
C ALA A 88 -12.45 -7.50 -0.65
N ALA A 89 -13.46 -7.43 -1.51
CA ALA A 89 -14.44 -8.49 -1.67
C ALA A 89 -13.84 -9.75 -2.32
N GLU A 90 -13.01 -9.59 -3.36
CA GLU A 90 -12.30 -10.70 -4.02
C GLU A 90 -11.39 -11.46 -3.06
N LEU A 91 -10.72 -10.78 -2.13
CA LEU A 91 -9.86 -11.43 -1.13
C LEU A 91 -10.63 -12.29 -0.12
N ARG A 92 -11.95 -12.11 0.01
CA ARG A 92 -12.79 -12.92 0.91
C ARG A 92 -13.33 -14.17 0.25
N ALA A 93 -13.39 -14.21 -1.08
CA ALA A 93 -13.80 -15.39 -1.86
C ALA A 93 -12.70 -16.46 -1.83
#